data_AF-C8PMA4-F1
#
_entry.id   AF-C8PMA4-F1
#
_cell.length_a   1.000
_cell.length_b   1.000
_cell.length_c   1.000
_cell.angle_alpha   90.00
_cell.angle_beta   90.00
_cell.angle_gamma   90.00
#
_symmetry.space_group_name_H-M   'P 1'
#
loop_
_entity.id
_entity.type
_entity.pdbx_description
1 polymer ?
#
loop_
_entity_poly.entity_id
_entity_poly.type
_entity_poly.pdbx_seq_one_letter_code
_entity_poly.pdbx_strand_id
1 'polypeptide(L)'
;MISGYVITFHTHYESLVCMRSLEKSEAAQNGAIAVKLIPVPRELSSACGTAVKVTIKDGGIFGAENFTNIERDEVFTFDAAGKYTAVGK
;
A
#
# COMPACT_ATOMS: atom_id res chain seq x y z
N MET A 1 -7.74 -10.99 9.61
CA MET A 1 -8.27 -9.63 9.33
C MET A 1 -7.12 -8.84 8.74
N ILE A 2 -7.34 -8.19 7.59
CA ILE A 2 -6.28 -7.44 6.90
C ILE A 2 -6.05 -6.13 7.66
N SER A 3 -4.81 -5.85 8.03
CA SER A 3 -4.41 -4.59 8.68
C SER A 3 -4.06 -3.50 7.66
N GLY A 4 -3.78 -3.89 6.42
CA GLY A 4 -3.65 -2.97 5.31
C GLY A 4 -2.90 -3.56 4.12
N TYR A 5 -2.33 -2.68 3.31
CA TYR A 5 -1.64 -3.00 2.07
C TYR A 5 -0.22 -2.44 2.02
N VAL A 6 0.66 -3.12 1.28
CA VAL A 6 1.95 -2.60 0.83
C VAL A 6 1.99 -2.73 -0.68
N ILE A 7 2.34 -1.63 -1.35
CA ILE A 7 2.43 -1.54 -2.81
C ILE A 7 3.88 -1.26 -3.16
N THR A 8 4.47 -2.11 -3.98
CA THR A 8 5.85 -1.93 -4.47
C THR A 8 5.85 -1.23 -5.82
N PHE A 9 6.92 -0.48 -6.07
CA PHE A 9 7.11 0.30 -7.30
C PHE A 9 8.52 0.11 -7.84
N HIS A 10 8.62 0.15 -9.16
CA HIS A 10 9.91 0.13 -9.85
C HIS A 10 10.69 1.42 -9.58
N THR A 11 10.01 2.57 -9.55
CA THR A 11 10.62 3.87 -9.32
C THR A 11 10.09 4.58 -8.08
N HIS A 12 10.95 5.41 -7.47
CA HIS A 12 10.54 6.30 -6.37
C HIS A 12 9.47 7.32 -6.84
N TYR A 13 9.52 7.76 -8.10
CA TYR A 13 8.54 8.71 -8.64
C TYR A 13 7.12 8.13 -8.64
N GLU A 14 6.93 6.90 -9.13
CA GLU A 14 5.62 6.24 -9.11
C GLU A 14 5.09 6.07 -7.67
N SER A 15 5.97 5.73 -6.73
CA SER A 15 5.59 5.61 -5.32
C SER A 15 5.10 6.93 -4.73
N LEU A 16 5.71 8.06 -5.10
CA LEU A 16 5.27 9.40 -4.68
C LEU A 16 3.93 9.78 -5.29
N VAL A 17 3.73 9.50 -6.58
CA VAL A 17 2.47 9.77 -7.28
C VAL A 17 1.34 8.96 -6.65
N CYS A 18 1.56 7.68 -6.39
CA CYS A 18 0.60 6.82 -5.70
C CYS A 18 0.29 7.35 -4.30
N MET A 19 1.30 7.65 -3.47
CA MET A 19 1.09 8.21 -2.13
C MET A 19 0.21 9.46 -2.17
N ARG A 20 0.55 10.44 -3.02
CA ARG A 20 -0.20 11.70 -3.15
C ARG A 20 -1.62 11.49 -3.65
N SER A 21 -1.84 10.50 -4.52
CA SER A 21 -3.17 10.14 -5.01
C SER A 21 -4.02 9.56 -3.87
N LEU A 22 -3.45 8.63 -3.10
CA LEU A 22 -4.13 7.99 -1.98
C LEU A 22 -4.40 8.95 -0.82
N GLU A 23 -3.49 9.88 -0.52
CA GLU A 23 -3.71 10.94 0.48
C GLU A 23 -4.87 11.87 0.13
N LYS A 24 -5.17 12.03 -1.16
CA LYS A 24 -6.32 12.82 -1.63
C LYS A 24 -7.63 12.04 -1.65
N SER A 25 -7.60 10.72 -1.46
CA SER A 25 -8.82 9.90 -1.44
C SER A 25 -9.69 10.25 -0.23
N GLU A 26 -11.01 10.10 -0.39
CA GLU A 26 -11.97 10.31 0.71
C GLU A 26 -11.66 9.43 1.91
N ALA A 27 -11.18 8.20 1.69
CA ALA A 27 -10.78 7.28 2.75
C ALA A 27 -9.63 7.86 3.61
N ALA A 28 -8.66 8.55 2.99
CA ALA A 28 -7.58 9.19 3.72
C ALA A 28 -8.06 10.46 4.43
N GLN A 29 -8.88 11.29 3.77
CA GLN A 29 -9.42 12.52 4.33
C GLN A 29 -10.35 12.27 5.54
N ASN A 30 -11.14 11.20 5.48
CA ASN A 30 -12.01 10.76 6.58
C ASN A 30 -11.24 9.97 7.64
N GLY A 31 -9.93 9.79 7.48
CA GLY A 31 -9.06 9.10 8.44
C GLY A 31 -9.22 7.58 8.48
N ALA A 32 -10.00 6.99 7.56
CA ALA A 32 -10.20 5.54 7.45
C ALA A 32 -8.93 4.79 7.03
N ILE A 33 -8.02 5.47 6.32
CA ILE A 33 -6.69 4.94 6.02
C ILE A 33 -5.59 5.92 6.44
N ALA A 34 -4.40 5.37 6.67
CA ALA A 34 -3.15 6.12 6.78
C ALA A 34 -2.17 5.63 5.72
N VAL A 35 -1.60 6.56 4.95
CA VAL A 35 -0.68 6.26 3.84
C VAL A 35 0.71 6.76 4.20
N LYS A 36 1.74 5.95 3.98
CA LYS A 36 3.14 6.33 4.21
C LYS A 36 4.07 5.68 3.18
N LEU A 37 5.13 6.38 2.80
CA LEU A 37 6.26 5.78 2.10
C LEU A 37 7.15 5.03 3.08
N ILE A 38 7.58 3.84 2.68
CA ILE A 38 8.52 3.00 3.41
C ILE A 38 9.55 2.41 2.42
N PRO A 39 10.75 2.04 2.88
CA PRO A 39 11.59 1.14 2.11
C PRO A 39 10.84 -0.18 1.89
N VAL A 40 11.06 -0.83 0.75
CA VAL A 40 10.49 -2.16 0.49
C VAL A 40 10.95 -3.14 1.58
N PRO A 41 10.04 -3.80 2.30
CA PRO A 41 10.41 -4.84 3.27
C PRO A 41 11.21 -5.95 2.59
N ARG A 42 12.32 -6.38 3.23
CA ARG A 42 13.21 -7.43 2.69
C ARG A 42 12.51 -8.76 2.44
N GLU A 43 11.44 -9.05 3.19
CA GLU A 43 10.64 -10.25 3.02
C GLU A 43 9.83 -10.24 1.71
N LEU A 44 9.57 -9.06 1.15
CA LEU A 44 8.84 -8.89 -0.11
C LEU A 44 9.77 -8.87 -1.32
N SER A 45 10.93 -8.22 -1.19
CA SER A 45 11.92 -8.17 -2.26
C SER A 45 13.31 -7.89 -1.72
N SER A 46 14.32 -8.48 -2.37
CA SER A 46 15.74 -8.18 -2.14
C SER A 46 16.19 -6.88 -2.83
N ALA A 47 15.32 -6.23 -3.63
CA ALA A 47 15.63 -4.99 -4.33
C ALA A 47 15.53 -3.76 -3.40
N CYS A 48 16.43 -2.79 -3.61
CA CYS A 48 16.42 -1.49 -2.95
C CYS A 48 15.32 -0.59 -3.55
N GLY A 49 14.06 -0.93 -3.35
CA GLY A 49 12.91 -0.18 -3.87
C GLY A 49 12.21 0.69 -2.82
N THR A 50 11.24 1.48 -3.28
CA THR A 50 10.32 2.23 -2.41
C THR A 50 8.93 1.63 -2.49
N ALA A 51 8.26 1.51 -1.34
CA ALA A 51 6.91 1.00 -1.25
C ALA A 51 5.99 2.01 -0.55
N VAL A 52 4.70 1.94 -0.89
CA VAL A 52 3.65 2.67 -0.20
C VAL A 52 2.92 1.71 0.74
N LYS A 53 2.93 2.03 2.03
CA LYS A 53 2.16 1.31 3.05
C LYS A 53 0.84 2.04 3.31
N VAL A 54 -0.26 1.33 3.11
CA VAL A 54 -1.61 1.76 3.46
C VAL A 54 -2.05 0.99 4.69
N THR A 55 -2.37 1.68 5.78
CA THR A 55 -2.90 1.07 7.01
C THR A 55 -4.37 1.40 7.11
N ILE A 56 -5.21 0.38 7.28
CA ILE A 56 -6.65 0.54 7.47
C ILE A 56 -6.90 0.77 8.95
N LYS A 57 -7.63 1.83 9.31
CA LYS A 57 -8.04 2.09 10.69
C LYS A 57 -9.41 1.47 10.96
N ASP A 58 -9.70 1.21 12.24
CA ASP A 58 -10.87 0.47 12.72
C ASP A 58 -12.17 0.81 11.96
N GLY A 59 -12.70 -0.19 11.23
CA GLY A 59 -13.95 -0.09 10.47
C GLY A 59 -13.84 0.50 9.06
N GLY A 60 -12.65 0.91 8.61
CA GLY A 60 -12.43 1.39 7.25
C GLY A 60 -12.58 0.29 6.20
N ILE A 61 -13.38 0.53 5.17
CA ILE A 61 -13.45 -0.34 4.00
C ILE A 61 -12.48 0.22 2.96
N PHE A 62 -11.41 -0.51 2.70
CA PHE A 62 -10.43 -0.16 1.68
C PHE A 62 -9.95 -1.44 1.02
N GLY A 63 -10.22 -1.61 -0.27
CA GLY A 63 -9.88 -2.82 -1.01
C GLY A 63 -8.83 -2.59 -2.10
N ALA A 64 -8.35 -3.68 -2.68
CA ALA A 64 -7.31 -3.67 -3.70
C ALA A 64 -7.75 -3.03 -5.03
N GLU A 65 -9.06 -2.87 -5.25
CA GLU A 65 -9.65 -2.15 -6.38
C GLU A 65 -9.19 -0.68 -6.46
N ASN A 66 -8.78 -0.09 -5.34
CA ASN A 66 -8.25 1.28 -5.30
C ASN A 66 -6.88 1.42 -5.98
N PHE A 67 -6.28 0.31 -6.40
CA PHE A 67 -4.95 0.28 -7.01
C PHE A 67 -4.94 -0.20 -8.48
N THR A 68 -6.10 -0.53 -9.06
CA THR A 68 -6.19 -1.10 -10.41
C THR A 68 -5.74 -0.12 -11.51
N ASN A 69 -5.89 1.19 -11.27
CA ASN A 69 -5.49 2.25 -12.19
C ASN A 69 -4.11 2.87 -11.87
N ILE A 70 -3.31 2.22 -11.01
CA ILE A 70 -2.00 2.72 -10.60
C ILE A 70 -0.92 1.80 -11.20
N GLU A 71 0.04 2.38 -11.90
CA GLU A 71 1.24 1.68 -12.37
C GLU A 71 2.07 1.28 -11.13
N ARG A 72 2.16 -0.03 -10.90
CA ARG A 72 2.72 -0.64 -9.69
C ARG A 72 3.34 -1.99 -10.04
N ASP A 73 4.29 -2.45 -9.24
CA ASP A 73 4.86 -3.79 -9.39
C ASP A 73 3.93 -4.83 -8.77
N GLU A 74 3.80 -4.82 -7.44
CA GLU A 74 3.06 -5.86 -6.72
C GLU A 74 2.21 -5.34 -5.53
N VAL A 75 1.05 -5.99 -5.43
CA VAL A 75 0.03 -6.04 -4.35
C VAL A 75 0.39 -6.87 -3.12
N PHE A 76 0.64 -6.33 -1.94
CA PHE A 76 0.66 -7.15 -0.71
C PHE A 76 -0.38 -6.69 0.29
N THR A 77 -1.04 -7.64 0.95
CA THR A 77 -1.76 -7.41 2.22
C THR A 77 -0.81 -7.71 3.38
N PHE A 78 -1.04 -7.07 4.52
CA PHE A 78 -0.41 -7.46 5.77
C PHE A 78 -1.42 -7.60 6.91
N ASP A 79 -1.13 -8.49 7.84
CA ASP A 79 -1.92 -8.69 9.07
C ASP A 79 -1.28 -8.00 10.29
N ALA A 80 -1.93 -8.12 11.45
CA ALA A 80 -1.44 -7.53 12.70
C ALA A 80 -0.09 -8.13 13.17
N ALA A 81 0.27 -9.32 12.69
CA ALA A 81 1.55 -9.96 12.95
C ALA A 81 2.65 -9.46 11.98
N GLY A 82 2.30 -8.61 11.01
CA GLY A 82 3.22 -8.09 10.00
C GLY A 82 3.50 -9.06 8.86
N LYS A 83 2.75 -10.17 8.76
CA LYS A 83 2.95 -11.16 7.70
C LYS A 83 2.34 -10.65 6.40
N TYR A 84 3.14 -10.68 5.34
CA TYR A 84 2.71 -10.24 4.02
C TYR A 84 2.14 -11.38 3.17
N THR A 85 1.09 -11.09 2.39
CA THR A 85 0.50 -12.02 1.42
C THR A 85 0.21 -11.30 0.11
N ALA A 86 0.70 -11.84 -1.01
CA ALA A 86 0.46 -11.26 -2.33
C ALA A 86 -1.04 -11.29 -2.68
N VAL A 87 -1.55 -10.15 -3.13
CA VAL A 87 -2.88 -10.02 -3.73
C VAL A 87 -2.68 -10.28 -5.22
N GLY A 88 -3.25 -11.39 -5.71
CA GLY A 88 -3.05 -11.87 -7.09
C GLY A 88 -3.26 -10.79 -8.15
N LYS A 89 -2.50 -10.91 -9.25
CA LYS A 89 -2.66 -10.09 -10.46
C LYS A 89 -4.02 -10.30 -11.13
#